data_AF-A0A7S7QC91-F1
#
_entry.id   AF-A0A7S7QC91-F1
#
_cell.length_a   1.000
_cell.length_b   1.000
_cell.length_c   1.000
_cell.angle_alpha   90.00
_cell.angle_beta   90.00
_cell.angle_gamma   90.00
#
_symmetry.space_group_name_H-M   'P 1'
#
loop_
_entity.id
_entity.type
_entity.pdbx_description
1 polymer ?
#
loop_
_entity_poly.entity_id
_entity_poly.type
_entity_poly.pdbx_seq_one_letter_code
_entity_poly.pdbx_strand_id
1 'polypeptide(L)'
;MNEAIKPGPETSSQAASLPQLSVVVPTFNERDNVTVLYRRLDATLKNVSWEVIFVDDNSPDGTWDVVRALARKDSRVRCIRRIGRRGLSGACIEGILASSAPYAAVMDADLQHDESQLPRMVALLQSGEAELVVGSRYIEGYKADGFNKQRAGASAFATEIARRALKVEIADPMSGFFMIRRDRFEQLAPQLSTQGFKILLDVVATAEGKLRAVEIPYTFGARQHGESKLDSMVALDFLGLVLAKLTNDLISLRFILFAAVGGLGLVVHLTVLFIALELFKAPFPEAQATGAIVAMTSNFILNNFLTYRDQRLKGFGILRGLLLFYLVCSVGLLANVGVAFSVYDQEPIWWLAGAAGALMGVVWNYAMSGLFVWRKR
;
A
#
# COMPACT_ATOMS: atom_id res chain seq x y z
N MET A 1 23.09 -35.29 -35.15
CA MET A 1 23.77 -34.49 -34.11
C MET A 1 22.71 -34.07 -33.11
N ASN A 2 22.44 -34.91 -32.12
CA ASN A 2 21.54 -34.68 -30.97
C ASN A 2 21.87 -35.80 -29.97
N GLU A 3 23.03 -35.69 -29.32
CA GLU A 3 23.31 -36.49 -28.13
C GLU A 3 22.58 -35.84 -26.97
N ALA A 4 21.55 -36.53 -26.48
CA ALA A 4 20.89 -36.21 -25.23
C ALA A 4 21.94 -36.19 -24.11
N ILE A 5 21.95 -35.10 -23.34
CA ILE A 5 22.74 -34.97 -22.11
C ILE A 5 22.30 -36.10 -21.18
N LYS A 6 23.13 -37.14 -21.05
CA LYS A 6 22.95 -38.17 -20.02
C LYS A 6 23.20 -37.51 -18.66
N PRO A 7 22.30 -37.62 -17.68
CA PRO A 7 22.59 -37.17 -16.33
C PRO A 7 23.79 -37.98 -15.82
N GLY A 8 24.84 -37.27 -15.39
CA GLY A 8 25.99 -37.85 -14.71
C GLY A 8 25.57 -38.53 -13.40
N PRO A 9 26.46 -39.34 -12.78
CA PRO A 9 26.14 -40.07 -11.56
C PRO A 9 25.63 -39.10 -10.50
N GLU A 10 24.43 -39.40 -9.97
CA GLU A 10 23.80 -38.65 -8.89
C GLU A 10 24.74 -38.66 -7.68
N THR A 11 25.58 -37.64 -7.56
CA THR A 11 26.13 -37.27 -6.27
C THR A 11 24.93 -36.97 -5.40
N SER A 12 24.66 -37.86 -4.45
CA SER A 12 23.72 -37.66 -3.36
C SER A 12 24.19 -36.48 -2.49
N SER A 13 24.07 -35.27 -3.03
CA SER A 13 23.90 -34.06 -2.25
C SER A 13 22.71 -34.37 -1.36
N GLN A 14 22.89 -34.30 -0.03
CA GLN A 14 21.77 -34.28 0.90
C GLN A 14 20.80 -33.23 0.37
N ALA A 15 19.71 -33.68 -0.25
CA ALA A 15 18.70 -32.78 -0.78
C ALA A 15 18.23 -31.97 0.42
N ALA A 16 18.61 -30.69 0.45
CA ALA A 16 18.15 -29.79 1.49
C ALA A 16 16.63 -29.94 1.54
N SER A 17 16.10 -30.37 2.68
CA SER A 17 14.68 -30.59 2.86
C SER A 17 13.94 -29.34 2.38
N LEU A 18 13.01 -29.50 1.45
CA LEU A 18 12.26 -28.37 0.90
C LEU A 18 11.62 -27.58 2.07
N PRO A 19 11.64 -26.23 2.01
CA PRO A 19 11.10 -25.42 3.09
C PRO A 19 9.60 -25.67 3.21
N GLN A 20 9.16 -25.92 4.43
CA GLN A 20 7.74 -26.03 4.79
C GLN A 20 7.15 -24.66 5.13
N LEU A 21 7.93 -23.78 5.73
CA LEU A 21 7.56 -22.42 6.08
C LEU A 21 8.49 -21.41 5.39
N SER A 22 7.91 -20.38 4.79
CA SER A 22 8.65 -19.19 4.39
C SER A 22 8.26 -18.00 5.24
N VAL A 23 9.23 -17.42 5.94
CA VAL A 23 9.05 -16.17 6.68
C VAL A 23 9.39 -15.00 5.77
N VAL A 24 8.41 -14.19 5.41
CA VAL A 24 8.55 -13.03 4.54
C VAL A 24 8.70 -11.78 5.41
N VAL A 25 9.83 -11.10 5.25
CA VAL A 25 10.20 -9.94 6.08
C VAL A 25 10.41 -8.73 5.16
N PRO A 26 9.43 -7.83 5.03
CA PRO A 26 9.62 -6.58 4.31
C PRO A 26 10.56 -5.66 5.10
N THR A 27 11.49 -4.98 4.40
CA THR A 27 12.54 -4.17 5.03
C THR A 27 12.73 -2.83 4.34
N PHE A 28 12.89 -1.78 5.15
CA PHE A 28 13.34 -0.47 4.71
C PHE A 28 14.05 0.25 5.85
N ASN A 29 15.37 0.44 5.74
CA ASN A 29 16.24 0.96 6.81
C ASN A 29 16.25 0.10 8.09
N GLU A 30 16.49 -1.20 7.95
CA GLU A 30 16.41 -2.20 9.03
C GLU A 30 17.75 -2.93 9.25
N ARG A 31 18.86 -2.32 8.84
CA ARG A 31 20.20 -2.94 8.78
C ARG A 31 20.59 -3.68 10.06
N ASP A 32 20.37 -3.05 11.21
CA ASP A 32 20.81 -3.58 12.51
C ASP A 32 19.90 -4.71 13.02
N ASN A 33 18.62 -4.69 12.60
CA ASN A 33 17.62 -5.64 13.07
C ASN A 33 17.68 -6.99 12.32
N VAL A 34 18.07 -6.99 11.04
CA VAL A 34 18.12 -8.19 10.17
C VAL A 34 18.87 -9.35 10.81
N THR A 35 20.07 -9.10 11.35
CA THR A 35 20.90 -10.17 11.92
C THR A 35 20.31 -10.71 13.22
N VAL A 36 19.70 -9.84 14.03
CA VAL A 36 19.06 -10.23 15.29
C VAL A 36 17.82 -11.08 15.02
N LEU A 37 16.97 -10.64 14.08
CA LEU A 37 15.78 -11.38 13.67
C LEU A 37 16.15 -12.75 13.13
N TYR A 38 17.15 -12.83 12.25
CA TYR A 38 17.62 -14.12 11.72
C TYR A 38 18.01 -15.10 12.84
N ARG A 39 18.77 -14.66 13.85
CA ARG A 39 19.17 -15.52 14.98
C ARG A 39 17.98 -15.99 15.81
N ARG A 40 16.98 -15.14 15.99
CA ARG A 40 15.74 -15.46 16.70
C ARG A 40 14.90 -16.50 15.93
N LEU A 41 14.77 -16.33 14.62
CA LEU A 41 14.12 -17.31 13.75
C LEU A 41 14.85 -18.66 13.79
N ASP A 42 16.18 -18.66 13.70
CA ASP A 42 16.98 -19.88 13.77
C ASP A 42 16.84 -20.61 15.11
N ALA A 43 16.79 -19.86 16.21
CA ALA A 43 16.57 -20.43 17.53
C ALA A 43 15.16 -21.03 17.70
N THR A 44 14.14 -20.38 17.14
CA THR A 44 12.73 -20.73 17.31
C THR A 44 12.27 -21.86 16.38
N LEU A 45 12.75 -21.86 15.14
CA LEU A 45 12.27 -22.76 14.08
C LEU A 45 13.14 -24.01 13.90
N LYS A 46 13.89 -24.44 14.93
CA LYS A 46 14.80 -25.60 14.85
C LYS A 46 14.15 -26.89 14.37
N ASN A 47 12.86 -27.07 14.65
CA ASN A 47 12.09 -28.27 14.32
C ASN A 47 11.16 -28.09 13.10
N VAL A 48 11.29 -26.99 12.37
CA VAL A 48 10.50 -26.69 11.17
C VAL A 48 11.46 -26.56 10.01
N SER A 49 11.16 -27.15 8.85
CA SER A 49 11.92 -26.83 7.63
C SER A 49 11.53 -25.43 7.19
N TRP A 50 12.45 -24.45 7.23
CA TRP A 50 12.10 -23.05 6.99
C TRP A 50 13.09 -22.31 6.08
N GLU A 51 12.58 -21.27 5.42
CA GLU A 51 13.36 -20.22 4.76
C GLU A 51 12.90 -18.84 5.24
N VAL A 52 13.75 -17.82 5.07
CA VAL A 52 13.38 -16.41 5.26
C VAL A 52 13.69 -15.62 4.00
N ILE A 53 12.71 -14.87 3.53
CA ILE A 53 12.81 -13.99 2.37
C ILE A 53 12.71 -12.56 2.87
N PHE A 54 13.86 -11.88 2.93
CA PHE A 54 13.89 -10.45 3.17
C PHE A 54 13.64 -9.71 1.86
N VAL A 55 12.61 -8.86 1.85
CA VAL A 55 12.23 -8.05 0.68
C VAL A 55 12.57 -6.59 0.97
N ASP A 56 13.63 -6.08 0.33
CA ASP A 56 14.21 -4.77 0.61
C ASP A 56 13.87 -3.73 -0.46
N ASP A 57 13.40 -2.57 -0.04
CA ASP A 57 12.95 -1.46 -0.90
C ASP A 57 14.07 -0.48 -1.31
N ASN A 58 15.21 -1.07 -1.65
CA ASN A 58 16.46 -0.38 -1.97
C ASN A 58 16.84 0.58 -0.82
N SER A 59 17.04 -0.01 0.37
CA SER A 59 17.36 0.76 1.57
C SER A 59 18.67 1.52 1.40
N PRO A 60 18.69 2.83 1.66
CA PRO A 60 19.90 3.66 1.57
C PRO A 60 20.94 3.30 2.64
N ASP A 61 20.54 2.68 3.75
CA ASP A 61 21.44 2.25 4.83
C ASP A 61 22.22 0.95 4.52
N GLY A 62 21.96 0.31 3.37
CA GLY A 62 22.60 -0.95 3.01
C GLY A 62 22.01 -2.19 3.69
N THR A 63 20.75 -2.16 4.15
CA THR A 63 20.06 -3.33 4.72
C THR A 63 20.20 -4.58 3.83
N TRP A 64 19.98 -4.44 2.51
CA TRP A 64 20.12 -5.53 1.53
C TRP A 64 21.53 -6.12 1.44
N ASP A 65 22.59 -5.36 1.73
CA ASP A 65 23.97 -5.88 1.77
C ASP A 65 24.16 -6.85 2.94
N VAL A 66 23.58 -6.51 4.10
CA VAL A 66 23.63 -7.37 5.30
C VAL A 66 22.87 -8.68 5.05
N VAL A 67 21.67 -8.60 4.47
CA VAL A 67 20.90 -9.80 4.08
C VAL A 67 21.71 -10.67 3.11
N ARG A 68 22.33 -10.07 2.09
CA ARG A 68 23.15 -10.80 1.12
C ARG A 68 24.35 -11.48 1.77
N ALA A 69 24.99 -10.82 2.75
CA ALA A 69 26.10 -11.40 3.50
C ALA A 69 25.65 -12.61 4.34
N LEU A 70 24.42 -12.59 4.89
CA LEU A 70 23.81 -13.74 5.57
C LEU A 70 23.47 -14.87 4.59
N ALA A 71 22.87 -14.55 3.44
CA ALA A 71 22.52 -15.53 2.40
C ALA A 71 23.72 -16.28 1.81
N ARG A 72 24.92 -15.68 1.84
CA ARG A 72 26.17 -16.36 1.46
C ARG A 72 26.62 -17.42 2.48
N LYS A 73 26.13 -17.35 3.71
CA LYS A 73 26.51 -18.23 4.82
C LYS A 73 25.45 -19.29 5.10
N ASP A 74 24.19 -19.01 4.81
CA ASP A 74 23.06 -19.91 5.04
C ASP A 74 22.08 -19.87 3.86
N SER A 75 21.83 -21.02 3.24
CA SER A 75 20.96 -21.17 2.08
C SER A 75 19.47 -20.94 2.38
N ARG A 76 19.07 -20.92 3.66
CA ARG A 76 17.70 -20.59 4.10
C ARG A 76 17.40 -19.10 3.98
N VAL A 77 18.42 -18.24 3.83
CA VAL A 77 18.24 -16.79 3.74
C VAL A 77 18.22 -16.34 2.28
N ARG A 78 17.18 -15.62 1.89
CA ARG A 78 17.01 -15.05 0.56
C ARG A 78 16.79 -13.55 0.63
N CYS A 79 17.26 -12.85 -0.40
CA CYS A 79 17.13 -11.40 -0.54
C CYS A 79 16.45 -11.06 -1.86
N ILE A 80 15.33 -10.34 -1.80
CA ILE A 80 14.70 -9.70 -2.96
C ILE A 80 14.92 -8.20 -2.80
N ARG A 81 15.82 -7.61 -3.59
CA ARG A 81 16.03 -6.17 -3.63
C ARG A 81 15.19 -5.54 -4.73
N ARG A 82 14.27 -4.66 -4.36
CA ARG A 82 13.33 -4.01 -5.29
C ARG A 82 13.84 -2.62 -5.67
N ILE A 83 14.15 -2.44 -6.95
CA ILE A 83 14.60 -1.16 -7.51
C ILE A 83 13.42 -0.46 -8.19
N GLY A 84 13.23 0.84 -7.92
CA GLY A 84 12.17 1.66 -8.53
C GLY A 84 10.74 1.35 -8.03
N ARG A 85 10.59 0.38 -7.13
CA ARG A 85 9.32 -0.06 -6.54
C ARG A 85 9.42 0.02 -5.02
N ARG A 86 8.36 0.46 -4.34
CA ARG A 86 8.29 0.55 -2.87
C ARG A 86 6.88 0.28 -2.35
N GLY A 87 6.78 -0.20 -1.12
CA GLY A 87 5.52 -0.37 -0.38
C GLY A 87 5.45 -1.72 0.33
N LEU A 88 4.99 -1.71 1.57
CA LEU A 88 4.93 -2.88 2.44
C LEU A 88 4.05 -3.99 1.85
N SER A 89 2.81 -3.66 1.43
CA SER A 89 1.90 -4.68 0.86
C SER A 89 2.50 -5.38 -0.36
N GLY A 90 3.06 -4.62 -1.29
CA GLY A 90 3.75 -5.19 -2.45
C GLY A 90 4.97 -6.03 -2.06
N ALA A 91 5.71 -5.67 -1.00
CA ALA A 91 6.87 -6.45 -0.55
C ALA A 91 6.43 -7.82 -0.03
N CYS A 92 5.36 -7.85 0.76
CA CYS A 92 4.78 -9.09 1.26
C CYS A 92 4.27 -9.98 0.13
N ILE A 93 3.53 -9.43 -0.84
CA ILE A 93 3.02 -10.19 -2.00
C ILE A 93 4.18 -10.81 -2.78
N GLU A 94 5.19 -10.01 -3.14
CA GLU A 94 6.35 -10.48 -3.91
C GLU A 94 7.16 -11.54 -3.14
N GLY A 95 7.31 -11.37 -1.83
CA GLY A 95 7.99 -12.34 -0.97
C GLY A 95 7.24 -13.66 -0.84
N ILE A 96 5.91 -13.62 -0.63
CA ILE A 96 5.08 -14.83 -0.51
C ILE A 96 5.11 -15.61 -1.83
N LEU A 97 4.92 -14.93 -2.96
CA LEU A 97 4.87 -15.57 -4.29
C LEU A 97 6.25 -16.05 -4.79
N ALA A 98 7.35 -15.55 -4.22
CA ALA A 98 8.70 -16.02 -4.54
C ALA A 98 9.11 -17.30 -3.78
N SER A 99 8.35 -17.70 -2.77
CA SER A 99 8.61 -18.92 -1.99
C SER A 99 8.04 -20.16 -2.68
N SER A 100 8.67 -21.31 -2.44
CA SER A 100 8.08 -22.61 -2.78
C SER A 100 7.32 -23.27 -1.61
N ALA A 101 7.40 -22.70 -0.41
CA ALA A 101 6.85 -23.28 0.80
C ALA A 101 5.31 -23.28 0.80
N PRO A 102 4.66 -24.33 1.35
CA PRO A 102 3.21 -24.40 1.46
C PRO A 102 2.61 -23.37 2.45
N TYR A 103 3.39 -22.89 3.40
CA TYR A 103 2.98 -21.87 4.38
C TYR A 103 3.87 -20.64 4.27
N ALA A 104 3.26 -19.46 4.30
CA ALA A 104 3.98 -18.19 4.32
C ALA A 104 3.57 -17.38 5.55
N ALA A 105 4.55 -17.01 6.36
CA ALA A 105 4.38 -16.04 7.44
C ALA A 105 4.84 -14.67 6.97
N VAL A 106 4.16 -13.63 7.40
CA VAL A 106 4.60 -12.23 7.26
C VAL A 106 4.90 -11.71 8.66
N MET A 107 6.05 -11.06 8.82
CA MET A 107 6.40 -10.33 10.03
C MET A 107 7.33 -9.16 9.74
N ASP A 108 7.20 -8.09 10.52
CA ASP A 108 8.07 -6.92 10.48
C ASP A 108 9.48 -7.22 11.00
N ALA A 109 10.46 -6.43 10.52
CA ALA A 109 11.86 -6.58 10.87
C ALA A 109 12.25 -5.98 12.23
N ASP A 110 11.41 -5.14 12.83
CA ASP A 110 11.73 -4.29 13.99
C ASP A 110 11.67 -5.00 15.36
N LEU A 111 11.59 -6.34 15.34
CA LEU A 111 11.60 -7.23 16.50
C LEU A 111 10.40 -7.07 17.46
N GLN A 112 9.34 -6.38 17.03
CA GLN A 112 8.12 -6.20 17.83
C GLN A 112 7.20 -7.43 17.79
N HIS A 113 7.28 -8.23 16.73
CA HIS A 113 6.52 -9.47 16.63
C HIS A 113 7.19 -10.59 17.41
N ASP A 114 6.36 -11.40 18.09
CA ASP A 114 6.81 -12.55 18.87
C ASP A 114 7.01 -13.77 17.96
N GLU A 115 8.25 -13.98 17.52
CA GLU A 115 8.58 -15.12 16.66
C GLU A 115 8.26 -16.48 17.29
N SER A 116 8.18 -16.56 18.63
CA SER A 116 7.92 -17.82 19.35
C SER A 116 6.54 -18.42 19.05
N GLN A 117 5.63 -17.61 18.48
CA GLN A 117 4.32 -18.08 18.03
C GLN A 117 4.37 -18.80 16.67
N LEU A 118 5.41 -18.61 15.86
CA LEU A 118 5.49 -19.20 14.51
C LEU A 118 5.29 -20.72 14.48
N PRO A 119 5.90 -21.53 15.37
CA PRO A 119 5.66 -22.98 15.41
C PRO A 119 4.18 -23.33 15.66
N ARG A 120 3.51 -22.58 16.54
CA ARG A 120 2.07 -22.76 16.83
C ARG A 120 1.21 -22.40 15.62
N MET A 121 1.54 -21.33 14.91
CA MET A 121 0.85 -20.93 13.68
C MET A 121 0.98 -22.02 12.60
N VAL A 122 2.17 -22.60 12.42
CA VAL A 122 2.39 -23.71 11.49
C VAL A 122 1.51 -24.91 11.87
N ALA A 123 1.49 -25.28 13.15
CA ALA A 123 0.71 -26.43 13.62
C ALA A 123 -0.79 -26.27 13.33
N LEU A 124 -1.37 -25.09 13.52
CA LEU A 124 -2.78 -24.79 13.23
C LEU A 124 -3.11 -24.86 11.74
N LEU A 125 -2.19 -24.45 10.86
CA LEU A 125 -2.37 -24.58 9.41
C LEU A 125 -2.20 -26.03 8.93
N GLN A 126 -1.34 -26.80 9.59
CA GLN A 126 -1.11 -28.22 9.29
C GLN A 126 -2.29 -29.10 9.73
N SER A 127 -2.89 -28.81 10.89
CA SER A 127 -4.06 -29.56 11.37
C SER A 127 -5.32 -29.33 10.53
N GLY A 128 -5.33 -28.27 9.70
CA GLY A 128 -6.46 -27.89 8.86
C GLY A 128 -7.52 -27.06 9.59
N GLU A 129 -7.28 -26.76 10.88
CA GLU A 129 -8.13 -25.89 11.71
C GLU A 129 -8.23 -24.48 11.14
N ALA A 130 -7.15 -23.99 10.51
CA ALA A 130 -7.11 -22.67 9.90
C ALA A 130 -6.50 -22.69 8.49
N GLU A 131 -6.85 -21.69 7.71
CA GLU A 131 -6.21 -21.34 6.43
C GLU A 131 -5.42 -20.02 6.54
N LEU A 132 -5.77 -19.20 7.54
CA LEU A 132 -5.08 -17.99 7.97
C LEU A 132 -4.97 -17.99 9.49
N VAL A 133 -3.78 -17.77 10.02
CA VAL A 133 -3.54 -17.54 11.44
C VAL A 133 -3.02 -16.12 11.64
N VAL A 134 -3.64 -15.35 12.53
CA VAL A 134 -3.27 -13.95 12.79
C VAL A 134 -2.76 -13.83 14.21
N GLY A 135 -1.56 -13.25 14.38
CA GLY A 135 -1.13 -12.74 15.68
C GLY A 135 -1.93 -11.50 16.00
N SER A 136 -2.76 -11.57 17.05
CA SER A 136 -3.69 -10.52 17.44
C SER A 136 -3.26 -9.86 18.74
N ARG A 137 -3.33 -8.52 18.77
CA ARG A 137 -3.05 -7.71 19.98
C ARG A 137 -4.26 -7.62 20.92
N TYR A 138 -5.45 -8.02 20.45
CA TYR A 138 -6.73 -7.74 21.09
C TYR A 138 -7.43 -8.98 21.67
N ILE A 139 -6.83 -10.17 21.55
CA ILE A 139 -7.31 -11.40 22.21
C ILE A 139 -6.78 -11.49 23.63
N GLU A 140 -7.64 -11.91 24.57
CA GLU A 140 -7.49 -11.85 26.03
C GLU A 140 -6.06 -12.01 26.57
N GLY A 141 -5.60 -11.02 27.36
CA GLY A 141 -4.45 -11.18 28.27
C GLY A 141 -3.45 -10.03 28.38
N TYR A 142 -3.46 -9.00 27.52
CA TYR A 142 -2.40 -7.97 27.61
C TYR A 142 -2.86 -6.54 27.28
N LYS A 143 -2.54 -5.61 28.18
CA LYS A 143 -2.71 -4.16 28.01
C LYS A 143 -1.49 -3.64 27.26
N ALA A 144 -1.72 -2.95 26.15
CA ALA A 144 -0.66 -2.26 25.43
C ALA A 144 -0.16 -1.05 26.26
N ASP A 145 0.81 -1.28 27.15
CA ASP A 145 1.33 -0.30 28.12
C ASP A 145 2.13 0.87 27.50
N GLY A 146 2.09 1.05 26.17
CA GLY A 146 2.76 2.15 25.46
C GLY A 146 1.85 3.07 24.65
N PHE A 147 0.54 2.81 24.57
CA PHE A 147 -0.34 3.58 23.67
C PHE A 147 -0.93 4.83 24.35
N ASN A 148 -0.62 6.00 23.78
CA ASN A 148 -1.27 7.26 24.12
C ASN A 148 -2.81 7.10 23.92
N LYS A 149 -3.58 7.14 25.02
CA LYS A 149 -5.00 6.74 25.09
C LYS A 149 -5.91 7.41 24.04
N GLN A 150 -5.58 8.62 23.59
CA GLN A 150 -6.34 9.32 22.54
C GLN A 150 -6.06 8.75 21.13
N ARG A 151 -4.84 8.30 20.83
CA ARG A 151 -4.49 7.66 19.55
C ARG A 151 -5.07 6.24 19.43
N ALA A 152 -5.20 5.53 20.54
CA ALA A 152 -5.83 4.21 20.57
C ALA A 152 -7.31 4.27 20.16
N GLY A 153 -8.03 5.33 20.56
CA GLY A 153 -9.46 5.51 20.22
C GLY A 153 -9.72 5.72 18.73
N ALA A 154 -8.96 6.59 18.07
CA ALA A 154 -9.12 6.86 16.63
C ALA A 154 -8.77 5.65 15.76
N SER A 155 -7.70 4.92 16.10
CA SER A 155 -7.32 3.70 15.38
C SER A 155 -8.32 2.57 15.61
N ALA A 156 -8.84 2.41 16.82
CA ALA A 156 -9.87 1.40 17.12
C ALA A 156 -11.18 1.71 16.39
N PHE A 157 -11.60 2.97 16.34
CA PHE A 157 -12.79 3.41 15.61
C PHE A 157 -12.66 3.21 14.10
N ALA A 158 -11.52 3.59 13.51
CA ALA A 158 -11.24 3.37 12.10
C ALA A 158 -11.22 1.86 11.76
N THR A 159 -10.66 1.04 12.64
CA THR A 159 -10.65 -0.42 12.50
C THR A 159 -12.07 -0.99 12.57
N GLU A 160 -12.90 -0.54 13.50
CA GLU A 160 -14.29 -1.00 13.65
C GLU A 160 -15.15 -0.62 12.42
N ILE A 161 -14.99 0.59 11.88
CA ILE A 161 -15.66 1.00 10.63
C ILE A 161 -15.24 0.07 9.49
N ALA A 162 -13.95 -0.17 9.32
CA ALA A 162 -13.47 -1.06 8.25
C ALA A 162 -13.97 -2.49 8.45
N ARG A 163 -13.98 -3.01 9.68
CA ARG A 163 -14.52 -4.34 9.97
C ARG A 163 -15.98 -4.48 9.59
N ARG A 164 -16.82 -3.51 9.97
CA ARG A 164 -18.25 -3.52 9.63
C ARG A 164 -18.49 -3.33 8.14
N ALA A 165 -17.77 -2.40 7.53
CA ALA A 165 -17.94 -2.07 6.11
C ALA A 165 -17.48 -3.21 5.21
N LEU A 166 -16.39 -3.89 5.57
CA LEU A 166 -15.80 -4.99 4.80
C LEU A 166 -16.22 -6.38 5.30
N LYS A 167 -17.13 -6.45 6.29
CA LYS A 167 -17.63 -7.69 6.91
C LYS A 167 -16.49 -8.62 7.38
N VAL A 168 -15.47 -8.03 7.99
CA VAL A 168 -14.28 -8.75 8.46
C VAL A 168 -14.48 -9.23 9.90
N GLU A 169 -14.47 -10.53 10.10
CA GLU A 169 -14.77 -11.17 11.40
C GLU A 169 -13.59 -11.18 12.39
N ILE A 170 -12.34 -11.08 11.91
CA ILE A 170 -11.15 -11.06 12.79
C ILE A 170 -11.06 -9.80 13.65
N ALA A 171 -10.57 -9.91 14.88
CA ALA A 171 -10.44 -8.83 15.86
C ALA A 171 -9.28 -7.87 15.54
N ASP A 172 -8.15 -8.35 15.01
CA ASP A 172 -7.01 -7.52 14.61
C ASP A 172 -6.67 -7.61 13.11
N PRO A 173 -7.51 -7.05 12.22
CA PRO A 173 -7.22 -7.03 10.77
C PRO A 173 -6.04 -6.15 10.39
N MET A 174 -5.50 -5.39 11.36
CA MET A 174 -4.42 -4.44 11.14
C MET A 174 -3.04 -5.01 11.48
N SER A 175 -2.99 -6.26 11.93
CA SER A 175 -1.75 -6.93 12.33
C SER A 175 -0.78 -7.10 11.13
N GLY A 176 0.50 -6.82 11.38
CA GLY A 176 1.59 -7.15 10.46
C GLY A 176 2.14 -8.57 10.67
N PHE A 177 1.55 -9.33 11.59
CA PHE A 177 1.98 -10.67 11.96
C PHE A 177 0.89 -11.70 11.68
N PHE A 178 1.04 -12.44 10.60
CA PHE A 178 0.09 -13.48 10.21
C PHE A 178 0.77 -14.57 9.40
N MET A 179 0.13 -15.72 9.28
CA MET A 179 0.57 -16.86 8.48
C MET A 179 -0.59 -17.39 7.66
N ILE A 180 -0.36 -17.64 6.38
CA ILE A 180 -1.39 -18.07 5.45
C ILE A 180 -0.90 -19.29 4.66
N ARG A 181 -1.83 -20.16 4.28
CA ARG A 181 -1.53 -21.19 3.28
C ARG A 181 -1.30 -20.55 1.92
N ARG A 182 -0.22 -20.96 1.26
CA ARG A 182 0.19 -20.38 -0.02
C ARG A 182 -0.87 -20.58 -1.11
N ASP A 183 -1.48 -21.75 -1.19
CA ASP A 183 -2.53 -22.07 -2.17
C ASP A 183 -3.73 -21.12 -2.08
N ARG A 184 -4.12 -20.73 -0.86
CA ARG A 184 -5.17 -19.73 -0.63
C ARG A 184 -4.71 -18.32 -0.99
N PHE A 185 -3.48 -17.96 -0.62
CA PHE A 185 -2.94 -16.64 -0.96
C PHE A 185 -2.84 -16.44 -2.47
N GLU A 186 -2.41 -17.47 -3.23
CA GLU A 186 -2.29 -17.40 -4.69
C GLU A 186 -3.64 -17.15 -5.39
N GLN A 187 -4.75 -17.66 -4.83
CA GLN A 187 -6.10 -17.39 -5.35
C GLN A 187 -6.52 -15.93 -5.13
N LEU A 188 -6.07 -15.31 -4.04
CA LEU A 188 -6.40 -13.94 -3.68
C LEU A 188 -5.46 -12.92 -4.34
N ALA A 189 -4.18 -13.29 -4.55
CA ALA A 189 -3.11 -12.40 -4.99
C ALA A 189 -3.43 -11.52 -6.22
N PRO A 190 -4.13 -12.00 -7.27
CA PRO A 190 -4.47 -11.17 -8.42
C PRO A 190 -5.39 -9.97 -8.09
N GLN A 191 -6.12 -10.03 -6.98
CA GLN A 191 -7.08 -9.02 -6.55
C GLN A 191 -6.55 -8.16 -5.38
N LEU A 192 -5.33 -8.43 -4.90
CA LEU A 192 -4.73 -7.68 -3.81
C LEU A 192 -4.15 -6.34 -4.33
N SER A 193 -4.31 -5.30 -3.52
CA SER A 193 -3.67 -4.03 -3.76
C SER A 193 -2.17 -4.12 -3.44
N THR A 194 -1.35 -3.82 -4.45
CA THR A 194 0.09 -3.64 -4.27
C THR A 194 0.43 -2.33 -3.54
N GLN A 195 -0.54 -1.42 -3.40
CA GLN A 195 -0.38 -0.12 -2.73
C GLN A 195 -0.90 -0.18 -1.29
N GLY A 196 -0.14 0.38 -0.36
CA GLY A 196 -0.51 0.49 1.05
C GLY A 196 0.39 -0.31 1.99
N PHE A 197 -0.06 -0.40 3.24
CA PHE A 197 0.69 -0.97 4.36
C PHE A 197 -0.10 -1.96 5.20
N LYS A 198 -1.33 -2.32 4.79
CA LYS A 198 -2.23 -3.19 5.54
C LYS A 198 -2.67 -4.39 4.71
N ILE A 199 -1.68 -5.21 4.36
CA ILE A 199 -1.85 -6.42 3.54
C ILE A 199 -2.83 -7.42 4.18
N LEU A 200 -2.83 -7.58 5.51
CA LEU A 200 -3.77 -8.50 6.17
C LEU A 200 -5.22 -8.08 5.95
N LEU A 201 -5.54 -6.80 6.14
CA LEU A 201 -6.88 -6.26 5.88
C LEU A 201 -7.29 -6.51 4.42
N ASP A 202 -6.39 -6.26 3.48
CA ASP A 202 -6.63 -6.49 2.04
C ASP A 202 -6.91 -7.97 1.73
N VAL A 203 -6.11 -8.88 2.29
CA VAL A 203 -6.30 -10.33 2.16
C VAL A 203 -7.67 -10.76 2.68
N VAL A 204 -8.04 -10.30 3.88
CA VAL A 204 -9.28 -10.73 4.53
C VAL A 204 -10.51 -10.10 3.88
N ALA A 205 -10.42 -8.84 3.46
CA ALA A 205 -11.48 -8.18 2.70
C ALA A 205 -11.69 -8.86 1.33
N THR A 206 -10.62 -9.20 0.62
CA THR A 206 -10.68 -9.89 -0.68
C THR A 206 -11.17 -11.33 -0.54
N ALA A 207 -10.92 -11.97 0.60
CA ALA A 207 -11.41 -13.32 0.86
C ALA A 207 -12.94 -13.38 1.08
N GLU A 208 -13.60 -12.28 1.43
CA GLU A 208 -15.06 -12.19 1.63
C GLU A 208 -15.62 -13.31 2.55
N GLY A 209 -14.89 -13.66 3.62
CA GLY A 209 -15.28 -14.72 4.56
C GLY A 209 -15.06 -16.15 4.08
N LYS A 210 -14.46 -16.36 2.90
CA LYS A 210 -14.15 -17.71 2.36
C LYS A 210 -12.91 -18.36 2.99
N LEU A 211 -12.21 -17.64 3.86
CA LEU A 211 -10.95 -18.08 4.47
C LEU A 211 -11.18 -18.37 5.96
N ARG A 212 -10.89 -19.61 6.40
CA ARG A 212 -10.97 -19.94 7.83
C ARG A 212 -9.83 -19.28 8.60
N ALA A 213 -10.14 -18.23 9.36
CA ALA A 213 -9.17 -17.46 10.11
C ALA A 213 -9.21 -17.81 11.61
N VAL A 214 -8.04 -17.99 12.21
CA VAL A 214 -7.86 -18.17 13.67
C VAL A 214 -6.91 -17.07 14.17
N GLU A 215 -7.23 -16.50 15.33
CA GLU A 215 -6.38 -15.50 15.98
C GLU A 215 -5.69 -16.10 17.20
N ILE A 216 -4.41 -15.79 17.37
CA ILE A 216 -3.62 -16.15 18.55
C ILE A 216 -3.13 -14.88 19.26
N PRO A 217 -3.11 -14.83 20.59
CA PRO A 217 -2.54 -13.69 21.31
C PRO A 217 -1.02 -13.68 21.14
N TYR A 218 -0.41 -12.49 21.08
CA TYR A 218 1.05 -12.34 21.16
C TYR A 218 1.47 -11.05 21.86
N THR A 219 2.68 -11.05 22.43
CA THR A 219 3.24 -9.86 23.09
C THR A 219 3.88 -8.94 22.05
N PHE A 220 3.33 -7.74 21.90
CA PHE A 220 3.93 -6.72 21.04
C PHE A 220 5.12 -6.08 21.77
N GLY A 221 6.34 -6.40 21.33
CA GLY A 221 7.58 -5.89 21.91
C GLY A 221 7.74 -4.38 21.75
N ALA A 222 8.51 -3.76 22.65
CA ALA A 222 8.96 -2.39 22.45
C ALA A 222 9.95 -2.33 21.28
N ARG A 223 9.75 -1.39 20.35
CA ARG A 223 10.68 -1.14 19.25
C ARG A 223 12.07 -0.82 19.80
N GLN A 224 13.08 -1.61 19.43
CA GLN A 224 14.45 -1.42 19.94
C GLN A 224 15.20 -0.33 19.18
N HIS A 225 14.91 -0.15 17.88
CA HIS A 225 15.55 0.84 17.00
C HIS A 225 14.55 1.44 15.99
N GLY A 226 14.67 2.75 15.69
CA GLY A 226 13.90 3.45 14.64
C GLY A 226 12.75 4.34 15.12
N GLU A 227 12.36 5.34 14.32
CA GLU A 227 11.27 6.27 14.64
C GLU A 227 9.88 5.75 14.23
N SER A 228 8.89 5.93 15.11
CA SER A 228 7.49 5.55 14.85
C SER A 228 6.79 6.60 13.99
N LYS A 229 6.46 6.25 12.75
CA LYS A 229 5.66 7.09 11.85
C LYS A 229 4.21 6.65 11.84
N LEU A 230 3.48 6.92 12.92
CA LEU A 230 2.03 7.12 12.81
C LEU A 230 1.79 8.52 12.24
N ASP A 231 2.08 8.64 10.95
CA ASP A 231 1.91 9.84 10.14
C ASP A 231 0.44 9.93 9.70
N SER A 232 -0.13 11.13 9.55
CA SER A 232 -1.48 11.35 9.00
C SER A 232 -1.67 10.66 7.64
N MET A 233 -0.56 10.43 6.92
CA MET A 233 -0.51 9.66 5.69
C MET A 233 -0.96 8.19 5.84
N VAL A 234 -0.66 7.56 6.97
CA VAL A 234 -1.04 6.18 7.29
C VAL A 234 -2.57 6.07 7.40
N ALA A 235 -3.21 7.08 7.97
CA ALA A 235 -4.67 7.13 8.06
C ALA A 235 -5.33 7.33 6.68
N LEU A 236 -4.72 8.15 5.80
CA LEU A 236 -5.22 8.34 4.44
C LEU A 236 -5.09 7.07 3.60
N ASP A 237 -3.93 6.39 3.64
CA ASP A 237 -3.72 5.13 2.94
C ASP A 237 -4.73 4.06 3.40
N PHE A 238 -5.04 4.02 4.70
CA PHE A 238 -6.06 3.14 5.27
C PHE A 238 -7.45 3.45 4.72
N LEU A 239 -7.89 4.71 4.76
CA LEU A 239 -9.18 5.12 4.21
C LEU A 239 -9.28 4.77 2.71
N GLY A 240 -8.18 4.95 1.99
CA GLY A 240 -8.06 4.58 0.59
C GLY A 240 -8.30 3.11 0.33
N LEU A 241 -7.69 2.22 1.12
CA LEU A 241 -7.89 0.78 1.00
C LEU A 241 -9.33 0.38 1.27
N VAL A 242 -9.94 0.93 2.33
CA VAL A 242 -11.35 0.66 2.66
C VAL A 242 -12.28 1.08 1.53
N LEU A 243 -12.09 2.28 0.98
CA LEU A 243 -12.91 2.80 -0.13
C LEU A 243 -12.70 2.02 -1.43
N ALA A 244 -11.46 1.65 -1.74
CA ALA A 244 -11.17 0.83 -2.90
C ALA A 244 -11.92 -0.51 -2.80
N LYS A 245 -11.84 -1.20 -1.65
CA LYS A 245 -12.55 -2.46 -1.47
C LYS A 245 -14.08 -2.33 -1.44
N LEU A 246 -14.63 -1.28 -0.82
CA LEU A 246 -16.06 -1.02 -0.87
C LEU A 246 -16.60 -0.74 -2.28
N THR A 247 -15.75 -0.24 -3.17
CA THR A 247 -16.12 0.11 -4.54
C THR A 247 -15.64 -0.92 -5.57
N ASN A 248 -15.16 -2.10 -5.14
CA ASN A 248 -14.54 -3.11 -6.02
C ASN A 248 -13.44 -2.50 -6.91
N ASP A 249 -12.58 -1.69 -6.30
CA ASP A 249 -11.49 -0.95 -6.92
C ASP A 249 -11.91 0.07 -7.99
N LEU A 250 -13.20 0.43 -8.05
CA LEU A 250 -13.71 1.45 -8.98
C LEU A 250 -13.22 2.86 -8.63
N ILE A 251 -13.14 3.19 -7.33
CA ILE A 251 -12.74 4.51 -6.85
C ILE A 251 -11.43 4.40 -6.05
N SER A 252 -10.35 4.95 -6.61
CA SER A 252 -9.06 4.98 -5.92
C SER A 252 -8.93 6.17 -4.96
N LEU A 253 -8.13 6.02 -3.90
CA LEU A 253 -7.74 7.14 -3.03
C LEU A 253 -7.13 8.31 -3.81
N ARG A 254 -6.34 8.00 -4.83
CA ARG A 254 -5.72 9.04 -5.68
C ARG A 254 -6.76 9.88 -6.39
N PHE A 255 -7.83 9.24 -6.89
CA PHE A 255 -8.93 9.97 -7.52
C PHE A 255 -9.63 10.90 -6.51
N ILE A 256 -9.89 10.41 -5.30
CA ILE A 256 -10.52 11.22 -4.24
C ILE A 256 -9.65 12.40 -3.84
N LEU A 257 -8.36 12.18 -3.61
CA LEU A 257 -7.41 13.26 -3.30
C LEU A 257 -7.32 14.26 -4.46
N PHE A 258 -7.28 13.79 -5.69
CA PHE A 258 -7.27 14.64 -6.88
C PHE A 258 -8.53 15.50 -6.98
N ALA A 259 -9.71 14.90 -6.77
CA ALA A 259 -10.99 15.60 -6.78
C ALA A 259 -11.10 16.62 -5.63
N ALA A 260 -10.64 16.27 -4.43
CA ALA A 260 -10.61 17.17 -3.28
C ALA A 260 -9.69 18.39 -3.52
N VAL A 261 -8.51 18.17 -4.10
CA VAL A 261 -7.61 19.24 -4.53
C VAL A 261 -8.29 20.11 -5.60
N GLY A 262 -8.98 19.50 -6.56
CA GLY A 262 -9.79 20.22 -7.56
C GLY A 262 -10.85 21.13 -6.94
N GLY A 263 -11.58 20.63 -5.94
CA GLY A 263 -12.56 21.41 -5.18
C GLY A 263 -11.93 22.57 -4.40
N LEU A 264 -10.78 22.36 -3.76
CA LEU A 264 -10.03 23.45 -3.12
C LEU A 264 -9.54 24.47 -4.15
N GLY A 265 -9.13 24.02 -5.33
CA GLY A 265 -8.77 24.87 -6.46
C GLY A 265 -9.90 25.80 -6.90
N LEU A 266 -11.15 25.35 -6.86
CA LEU A 266 -12.32 26.19 -7.12
C LEU A 266 -12.45 27.31 -6.08
N VAL A 267 -12.23 27.01 -4.80
CA VAL A 267 -12.23 28.03 -3.73
C VAL A 267 -11.12 29.06 -3.95
N VAL A 268 -9.92 28.59 -4.32
CA VAL A 268 -8.78 29.47 -4.66
C VAL A 268 -9.14 30.35 -5.87
N HIS A 269 -9.72 29.77 -6.92
CA HIS A 269 -10.16 30.50 -8.11
C HIS A 269 -11.12 31.63 -7.76
N LEU A 270 -12.19 31.33 -7.02
CA LEU A 270 -13.20 32.31 -6.62
C LEU A 270 -12.63 33.41 -5.72
N THR A 271 -11.68 33.06 -4.84
CA THR A 271 -11.03 34.03 -3.96
C THR A 271 -10.13 34.99 -4.73
N VAL A 272 -9.33 34.48 -5.68
CA VAL A 272 -8.48 35.31 -6.54
C VAL A 272 -9.31 36.19 -7.45
N LEU A 273 -10.39 35.64 -8.02
CA LEU A 273 -11.33 36.38 -8.85
C LEU A 273 -11.97 37.54 -8.05
N PHE A 274 -12.45 37.26 -6.84
CA PHE A 274 -13.00 38.27 -5.93
C PHE A 274 -11.98 39.37 -5.63
N ILE A 275 -10.74 39.01 -5.28
CA ILE A 275 -9.68 39.98 -4.99
C ILE A 275 -9.37 40.85 -6.22
N ALA A 276 -9.23 40.24 -7.40
CA ALA A 276 -8.91 40.95 -8.63
C ALA A 276 -10.03 41.93 -9.03
N LEU A 277 -11.29 41.52 -8.90
CA LEU A 277 -12.45 42.36 -9.23
C LEU A 277 -12.69 43.45 -8.18
N GLU A 278 -12.62 43.12 -6.88
CA GLU A 278 -13.03 44.05 -5.84
C GLU A 278 -11.91 44.95 -5.33
N LEU A 279 -10.71 44.41 -5.14
CA LEU A 279 -9.59 45.18 -4.60
C LEU A 279 -8.79 45.86 -5.71
N PHE A 280 -8.53 45.15 -6.80
CA PHE A 280 -7.72 45.66 -7.90
C PHE A 280 -8.53 46.28 -9.05
N LYS A 281 -9.85 46.14 -9.03
CA LYS A 281 -10.76 46.65 -10.07
C LYS A 281 -10.33 46.24 -11.48
N ALA A 282 -9.76 45.04 -11.61
CA ALA A 282 -9.27 44.51 -12.87
C ALA A 282 -10.44 44.16 -13.82
N PRO A 283 -10.24 44.24 -15.15
CA PRO A 283 -11.22 43.76 -16.11
C PRO A 283 -11.55 42.28 -15.89
N PHE A 284 -12.83 41.91 -16.04
CA PHE A 284 -13.29 40.53 -15.79
C PHE A 284 -12.50 39.45 -16.54
N PRO A 285 -12.17 39.59 -17.84
CA PRO A 285 -11.39 38.57 -18.55
C PRO A 285 -10.00 38.35 -17.94
N GLU A 286 -9.32 39.42 -17.50
CA GLU A 286 -8.00 39.37 -16.89
C GLU A 286 -8.07 38.75 -15.48
N ALA A 287 -9.08 39.14 -14.70
CA ALA A 287 -9.35 38.58 -13.38
C ALA A 287 -9.66 37.07 -13.46
N GLN A 288 -10.48 36.66 -14.43
CA GLN A 288 -10.84 35.27 -14.69
C GLN A 288 -9.63 34.44 -15.10
N ALA A 289 -8.80 34.94 -16.02
CA ALA A 289 -7.58 34.27 -16.46
C ALA A 289 -6.58 34.12 -15.31
N THR A 290 -6.40 35.18 -14.50
CA THR A 290 -5.52 35.16 -13.33
C THR A 290 -5.98 34.14 -12.30
N GLY A 291 -7.27 34.14 -11.96
CA GLY A 291 -7.86 33.16 -11.04
C GLY A 291 -7.67 31.73 -11.52
N ALA A 292 -7.85 31.48 -12.82
CA ALA A 292 -7.67 30.15 -13.41
C ALA A 292 -6.21 29.67 -13.32
N ILE A 293 -5.25 30.52 -13.69
CA ILE A 293 -3.81 30.19 -13.62
C ILE A 293 -3.38 29.92 -12.18
N VAL A 294 -3.78 30.76 -11.22
CA VAL A 294 -3.42 30.58 -9.81
C VAL A 294 -4.03 29.29 -9.26
N ALA A 295 -5.30 29.00 -9.55
CA ALA A 295 -5.95 27.76 -9.14
C ALA A 295 -5.29 26.52 -9.74
N MET A 296 -5.00 26.50 -11.05
CA MET A 296 -4.31 25.38 -11.70
C MET A 296 -2.91 25.17 -11.12
N THR A 297 -2.18 26.24 -10.83
CA THR A 297 -0.84 26.17 -10.22
C THR A 297 -0.91 25.61 -8.81
N SER A 298 -1.85 26.10 -8.00
CA SER A 298 -2.10 25.59 -6.65
C SER A 298 -2.45 24.10 -6.68
N ASN A 299 -3.36 23.69 -7.57
CA ASN A 299 -3.76 22.31 -7.75
C ASN A 299 -2.58 21.42 -8.16
N PHE A 300 -1.73 21.88 -9.08
CA PHE A 300 -0.53 21.14 -9.49
C PHE A 300 0.42 20.92 -8.32
N ILE A 301 0.69 21.98 -7.53
CA ILE A 301 1.57 21.90 -6.37
C ILE A 301 0.99 20.90 -5.35
N LEU A 302 -0.27 21.10 -4.94
CA LEU A 302 -0.95 20.22 -3.99
C LEU A 302 -0.95 18.76 -4.46
N ASN A 303 -1.27 18.50 -5.73
CA ASN A 303 -1.24 17.14 -6.28
C ASN A 303 0.17 16.54 -6.32
N ASN A 304 1.22 17.34 -6.62
CA ASN A 304 2.60 16.85 -6.62
C ASN A 304 3.11 16.49 -5.21
N PHE A 305 2.59 17.17 -4.17
CA PHE A 305 2.97 16.93 -2.78
C PHE A 305 2.11 15.84 -2.10
N LEU A 306 0.81 15.80 -2.40
CA LEU A 306 -0.17 14.95 -1.72
C LEU A 306 -0.55 13.72 -2.56
N THR A 307 -1.20 13.94 -3.71
CA THR A 307 -1.82 12.91 -4.55
C THR A 307 -0.80 11.99 -5.24
N TYR A 308 0.26 12.57 -5.79
CA TYR A 308 1.33 11.87 -6.51
C TYR A 308 2.64 11.91 -5.74
N ARG A 309 2.57 11.84 -4.41
CA ARG A 309 3.74 11.88 -3.51
C ARG A 309 4.81 10.84 -3.85
N ASP A 310 4.39 9.66 -4.32
CA ASP A 310 5.23 8.54 -4.72
C ASP A 310 5.97 8.80 -6.05
N GLN A 311 5.44 9.71 -6.87
CA GLN A 311 5.95 10.06 -8.21
C GLN A 311 6.29 11.55 -8.29
N ARG A 312 6.65 12.15 -7.16
CA ARG A 312 6.84 13.58 -7.02
C ARG A 312 7.91 14.10 -7.98
N LEU A 313 7.55 15.09 -8.77
CA LEU A 313 8.45 15.80 -9.65
C LEU A 313 9.37 16.72 -8.82
N LYS A 314 10.66 16.74 -9.18
CA LYS A 314 11.71 17.53 -8.53
C LYS A 314 12.56 18.27 -9.57
N GLY A 315 13.17 19.38 -9.17
CA GLY A 315 14.03 20.19 -10.03
C GLY A 315 13.31 20.66 -11.30
N PHE A 316 13.99 20.60 -12.44
CA PHE A 316 13.43 21.02 -13.74
C PHE A 316 12.19 20.22 -14.18
N GLY A 317 12.00 19.00 -13.64
CA GLY A 317 10.81 18.20 -13.90
C GLY A 317 9.51 18.87 -13.44
N ILE A 318 9.56 19.76 -12.44
CA ILE A 318 8.39 20.50 -11.94
C ILE A 318 7.85 21.44 -13.01
N LEU A 319 8.72 22.19 -13.68
CA LEU A 319 8.31 23.16 -14.71
C LEU A 319 7.67 22.44 -15.91
N ARG A 320 8.31 21.37 -16.39
CA ARG A 320 7.74 20.53 -17.46
C ARG A 320 6.40 19.94 -17.05
N GLY A 321 6.30 19.43 -15.82
CA GLY A 321 5.07 18.88 -15.27
C GLY A 321 3.94 19.91 -15.22
N LEU A 322 4.24 21.14 -14.78
CA LEU A 322 3.27 22.23 -14.69
C LEU A 322 2.72 22.61 -16.07
N LEU A 323 3.58 22.74 -17.08
CA LEU A 323 3.15 23.05 -18.46
C LEU A 323 2.26 21.95 -19.04
N LEU A 324 2.63 20.67 -18.82
CA LEU A 324 1.80 19.54 -19.23
C LEU A 324 0.47 19.53 -18.48
N PHE A 325 0.47 19.87 -17.19
CA PHE A 325 -0.74 19.94 -16.39
C PHE A 325 -1.70 21.02 -16.91
N TYR A 326 -1.21 22.21 -17.27
CA TYR A 326 -2.04 23.24 -17.92
C TYR A 326 -2.65 22.75 -19.24
N LEU A 327 -1.87 22.06 -20.07
CA LEU A 327 -2.36 21.51 -21.33
C LEU A 327 -3.47 20.49 -21.08
N VAL A 328 -3.26 19.55 -20.15
CA VAL A 328 -4.26 18.54 -19.77
C VAL A 328 -5.53 19.20 -19.25
N CYS A 329 -5.42 20.17 -18.34
CA CYS A 329 -6.57 20.89 -17.78
C CYS A 329 -7.34 21.69 -18.84
N SER A 330 -6.63 22.26 -19.83
CA SER A 330 -7.26 23.00 -20.93
C SER A 330 -8.12 22.08 -21.80
N VAL A 331 -7.62 20.88 -22.11
CA VAL A 331 -8.42 19.86 -22.83
C VAL A 331 -9.58 19.35 -21.98
N GLY A 332 -9.36 19.15 -20.68
CA GLY A 332 -10.42 18.75 -19.75
C GLY A 332 -11.54 19.78 -19.64
N LEU A 333 -11.23 21.07 -19.74
CA LEU A 333 -12.23 22.12 -19.80
C LEU A 333 -13.10 22.02 -21.07
N LEU A 334 -12.49 21.73 -22.23
CA LEU A 334 -13.25 21.50 -23.47
C LEU A 334 -14.15 20.27 -23.36
N ALA A 335 -13.65 19.18 -22.77
CA ALA A 335 -14.44 17.97 -22.51
C ALA A 335 -15.62 18.23 -21.56
N ASN A 336 -15.40 19.01 -20.49
CA ASN A 336 -16.44 19.46 -19.57
C ASN A 336 -17.56 20.19 -20.33
N VAL A 337 -17.21 21.24 -21.09
CA VAL A 337 -18.19 22.03 -21.86
C VAL A 337 -18.94 21.16 -22.87
N GLY A 338 -18.23 20.26 -23.57
CA GLY A 338 -18.85 19.35 -24.55
C GLY A 338 -19.87 18.40 -23.94
N VAL A 339 -19.54 17.77 -22.80
CA VAL A 339 -20.48 16.88 -22.09
C VAL A 339 -21.64 17.66 -21.49
N ALA A 340 -21.39 18.81 -20.87
CA ALA A 340 -22.45 19.65 -20.33
C ALA A 340 -23.45 20.06 -21.42
N PHE A 341 -22.96 20.48 -22.59
CA PHE A 341 -23.81 20.83 -23.72
C PHE A 341 -24.64 19.63 -24.22
N SER A 342 -24.00 18.47 -24.40
CA SER A 342 -24.69 17.26 -24.86
C SER A 342 -25.77 16.78 -23.89
N VAL A 343 -25.56 16.90 -22.57
CA VAL A 343 -26.56 16.55 -21.56
C VAL A 343 -27.70 17.56 -21.55
N TYR A 344 -27.38 18.86 -21.66
CA TYR A 344 -28.37 19.92 -21.69
C TYR A 344 -29.29 19.85 -22.91
N ASP A 345 -28.77 19.45 -24.06
CA ASP A 345 -29.54 19.31 -25.30
C ASP A 345 -30.55 18.16 -25.25
N GLN A 346 -30.24 17.09 -24.49
CA GLN A 346 -31.16 15.98 -24.26
C GLN A 346 -32.20 16.31 -23.19
N GLU A 347 -31.74 16.85 -22.06
CA GLU A 347 -32.56 17.20 -20.90
C GLU A 347 -32.09 18.58 -20.39
N PRO A 348 -32.86 19.67 -20.59
CA PRO A 348 -32.42 21.06 -20.36
C PRO A 348 -32.39 21.46 -18.87
N ILE A 349 -31.84 20.58 -18.03
CA ILE A 349 -31.63 20.76 -16.61
C ILE A 349 -30.19 21.27 -16.40
N TRP A 350 -30.06 22.59 -16.22
CA TRP A 350 -28.76 23.27 -16.18
C TRP A 350 -27.77 22.69 -15.14
N TRP A 351 -28.27 22.33 -13.95
CA TRP A 351 -27.41 21.85 -12.86
C TRP A 351 -26.94 20.42 -13.12
N LEU A 352 -27.77 19.60 -13.79
CA LEU A 352 -27.43 18.24 -14.18
C LEU A 352 -26.34 18.26 -15.28
N ALA A 353 -26.53 19.09 -16.29
CA ALA A 353 -25.54 19.35 -17.33
C ALA A 353 -24.21 19.85 -16.75
N GLY A 354 -24.26 20.84 -15.86
CA GLY A 354 -23.08 21.35 -15.17
C GLY A 354 -22.36 20.29 -14.32
N ALA A 355 -23.11 19.46 -13.59
CA ALA A 355 -22.54 18.37 -12.80
C ALA A 355 -21.89 17.29 -13.68
N ALA A 356 -22.54 16.91 -14.79
CA ALA A 356 -22.00 15.94 -15.74
C ALA A 356 -20.71 16.43 -16.40
N GLY A 357 -20.68 17.69 -16.83
CA GLY A 357 -19.48 18.32 -17.39
C GLY A 357 -18.35 18.41 -16.35
N ALA A 358 -18.64 18.84 -15.13
CA ALA A 358 -17.65 18.91 -14.05
C ALA A 358 -17.07 17.52 -13.72
N LEU A 359 -17.92 16.49 -13.66
CA LEU A 359 -17.48 15.11 -13.44
C LEU A 359 -16.57 14.62 -14.56
N MET A 360 -16.95 14.85 -15.83
CA MET A 360 -16.11 14.51 -16.98
C MET A 360 -14.76 15.22 -16.91
N GLY A 361 -14.75 16.52 -16.59
CA GLY A 361 -13.53 17.31 -16.45
C GLY A 361 -12.60 16.76 -15.37
N VAL A 362 -13.12 16.39 -14.19
CA VAL A 362 -12.32 15.79 -13.11
C VAL A 362 -11.76 14.43 -13.51
N VAL A 363 -12.58 13.55 -14.11
CA VAL A 363 -12.15 12.22 -14.57
C VAL A 363 -11.07 12.32 -15.65
N TRP A 364 -11.27 13.19 -16.65
CA TRP A 364 -10.29 13.45 -17.70
C TRP A 364 -8.98 13.96 -17.11
N ASN A 365 -9.05 15.01 -16.29
CA ASN A 365 -7.87 15.64 -15.70
C ASN A 365 -7.10 14.64 -14.84
N TYR A 366 -7.78 13.79 -14.06
CA TYR A 366 -7.16 12.75 -13.26
C TYR A 366 -6.43 11.72 -14.13
N ALA A 367 -7.13 11.13 -15.11
CA ALA A 367 -6.59 10.07 -15.96
C ALA A 367 -5.37 10.57 -16.75
N MET A 368 -5.52 11.71 -17.43
CA MET A 368 -4.47 12.28 -18.28
C MET A 368 -3.29 12.81 -17.47
N SER A 369 -3.53 13.37 -16.28
CA SER A 369 -2.44 13.76 -15.38
C SER A 369 -1.60 12.57 -14.93
N GLY A 370 -2.24 11.43 -14.61
CA GLY A 370 -1.52 10.21 -14.25
C GLY A 370 -0.71 9.61 -15.40
N LEU A 371 -1.17 9.76 -16.64
CA LEU A 371 -0.48 9.24 -17.82
C LEU A 371 0.68 10.13 -18.30
N PHE A 372 0.49 11.45 -18.31
CA PHE A 372 1.40 12.40 -18.95
C PHE A 372 2.22 13.24 -17.97
N VAL A 373 1.65 13.64 -16.83
CA VAL A 373 2.33 14.55 -15.87
C VAL A 373 3.13 13.76 -14.84
N TRP A 374 2.47 12.84 -14.13
CA TRP A 374 3.07 11.99 -13.11
C TRP A 374 3.12 10.54 -13.58
N ARG A 375 3.97 10.28 -14.58
CA ARG A 375 4.13 8.94 -15.16
C ARG A 375 4.98 8.05 -14.24
N LYS A 376 4.51 6.84 -13.95
CA LYS A 376 5.33 5.78 -13.32
C LYS A 376 6.52 5.47 -14.22
N ARG A 377 7.74 5.64 -13.69
CA ARG A 377 8.97 5.20 -14.35
C ARG A 377 9.19 3.72 -14.15
#